data_AF-A0A2W7I6U0-F1
#
_entry.id   AF-A0A2W7I6U0-F1
#
_cell.length_a   1.000
_cell.length_b   1.000
_cell.length_c   1.000
_cell.angle_alpha   90.00
_cell.angle_beta   90.00
_cell.angle_gamma   90.00
#
_symmetry.space_group_name_H-M   'P 1'
#
loop_
_entity.id
_entity.type
_entity.pdbx_description
1 polymer ?
#
loop_
_entity_poly.entity_id
_entity_poly.type
_entity_poly.pdbx_seq_one_letter_code
_entity_poly.pdbx_strand_id
1 'polypeptide(L)'
;MKWIYLLASIAFEVLGTTAMKMASQNGKNALLWNITVWVAYIICFGLLQYAMKFFELGTVYAIWSGIGISILAIIGYFAFGDSFSALKIGSIALIILGIIGLNMSGAH
;
A
#
# COMPACT_ATOMS: atom_id res chain seq x y z
N MET A 1 -11.67 -17.15 -5.53
CA MET A 1 -10.85 -17.17 -4.29
C MET A 1 -9.47 -16.52 -4.44
N LYS A 2 -8.85 -16.50 -5.63
CA LYS A 2 -7.51 -15.92 -5.89
C LYS A 2 -7.36 -14.43 -5.53
N TRP A 3 -8.39 -13.63 -5.82
CA TRP A 3 -8.43 -12.19 -5.53
C TRP A 3 -8.42 -11.85 -4.02
N ILE A 4 -8.84 -12.78 -3.16
CA ILE A 4 -8.91 -12.53 -1.72
C ILE A 4 -7.52 -12.35 -1.11
N TYR A 5 -6.51 -13.06 -1.65
CA TYR A 5 -5.13 -12.93 -1.21
C TYR A 5 -4.55 -11.56 -1.57
N LEU A 6 -4.90 -11.04 -2.74
CA LEU A 6 -4.47 -9.72 -3.20
C LEU A 6 -5.13 -8.60 -2.37
N LEU A 7 -6.44 -8.68 -2.16
CA LEU A 7 -7.15 -7.69 -1.35
C LEU A 7 -6.70 -7.74 0.13
N ALA A 8 -6.47 -8.94 0.66
CA ALA A 8 -5.95 -9.10 2.01
C ALA A 8 -4.52 -8.57 2.12
N SER A 9 -3.64 -8.79 1.13
CA SER A 9 -2.28 -8.24 1.17
C SER A 9 -2.29 -6.72 1.21
N ILE A 10 -3.14 -6.07 0.42
CA ILE A 10 -3.32 -4.60 0.44
C ILE A 10 -3.83 -4.15 1.81
N ALA A 11 -4.81 -4.84 2.41
CA ALA A 11 -5.30 -4.48 3.74
C ALA A 11 -4.18 -4.53 4.80
N PHE A 12 -3.36 -5.58 4.78
CA PHE A 12 -2.21 -5.71 5.69
C PHE A 12 -1.12 -4.68 5.41
N GLU A 13 -0.86 -4.34 4.15
CA GLU A 13 0.06 -3.26 3.78
C GLU A 13 -0.40 -1.94 4.39
N VAL A 14 -1.67 -1.57 4.16
CA VAL A 14 -2.25 -0.32 4.65
C VAL A 14 -2.18 -0.24 6.17
N LEU A 15 -2.53 -1.33 6.87
CA LEU A 15 -2.41 -1.42 8.32
C LEU A 15 -0.96 -1.28 8.78
N GLY A 16 -0.02 -1.97 8.12
CA GLY A 16 1.41 -1.92 8.44
C GLY A 16 2.00 -0.52 8.25
N THR A 17 1.72 0.13 7.13
CA THR A 17 2.21 1.49 6.86
C THR A 17 1.58 2.53 7.80
N THR A 18 0.30 2.38 8.13
CA THR A 18 -0.38 3.25 9.11
C THR A 18 0.21 3.06 10.50
N ALA A 19 0.42 1.81 10.92
CA ALA A 19 1.08 1.48 12.18
C ALA A 19 2.53 2.02 12.24
N MET A 20 3.25 2.01 11.12
CA MET A 20 4.59 2.57 11.02
C MET A 20 4.59 4.09 11.26
N LYS A 21 3.63 4.81 10.68
CA LYS A 21 3.46 6.24 10.93
C LYS A 21 3.13 6.52 12.41
N MET A 22 2.28 5.71 13.03
CA MET A 22 1.97 5.80 14.46
C MET A 22 3.17 5.47 15.36
N ALA A 23 3.98 4.47 14.99
CA ALA A 23 5.21 4.13 15.70
C ALA A 23 6.18 5.31 15.75
N SER A 24 6.29 6.05 14.63
CA SER A 24 7.13 7.24 14.52
C SER A 24 6.66 8.40 15.40
N GLN A 25 5.37 8.51 15.72
CA GLN A 25 4.83 9.58 16.58
C GLN A 25 4.86 9.22 18.07
N ASN A 26 4.66 7.94 18.40
CA ASN A 26 4.52 7.47 19.78
C ASN A 26 5.81 6.80 20.29
N GLY A 27 6.86 7.58 20.55
CA GLY A 27 8.19 7.10 20.95
C GLY A 27 8.24 6.16 22.17
N LYS A 28 7.28 6.23 23.10
CA LYS A 28 7.20 5.33 24.28
C LYS A 28 6.49 3.99 24.03
N ASN A 29 5.57 3.93 23.06
CA ASN A 29 4.87 2.69 22.64
C ASN A 29 5.38 2.17 21.28
N ALA A 30 6.46 2.75 20.76
CA ALA A 30 7.02 2.45 19.46
C ALA A 30 7.39 0.96 19.30
N LEU A 31 7.74 0.28 20.41
CA LEU A 31 8.08 -1.15 20.36
C LEU A 31 6.88 -2.02 19.94
N LEU A 32 5.70 -1.77 20.52
CA LEU A 32 4.47 -2.51 20.18
C LEU A 32 4.06 -2.22 18.73
N TRP A 33 4.08 -0.95 18.33
CA TRP A 33 3.74 -0.56 16.96
C TRP A 33 4.73 -1.13 15.94
N ASN A 34 6.03 -1.12 16.24
CA ASN A 34 7.04 -1.73 15.37
C ASN A 34 6.81 -3.23 15.20
N ILE A 35 6.48 -3.96 16.29
CA ILE A 35 6.15 -5.39 16.18
C ILE A 35 4.93 -5.58 15.25
N THR A 36 3.89 -4.76 15.39
CA THR A 36 2.73 -4.79 14.49
C THR A 36 3.13 -4.53 13.03
N VAL A 37 4.03 -3.58 12.78
CA VAL A 37 4.56 -3.30 11.43
C VAL A 37 5.23 -4.53 10.84
N TRP A 38 6.15 -5.16 11.59
CA TRP A 38 6.86 -6.36 11.13
C TRP A 38 5.89 -7.51 10.81
N VAL A 39 4.96 -7.79 11.72
CA VAL A 39 3.96 -8.86 11.53
C VAL A 39 3.07 -8.57 10.33
N ALA A 40 2.57 -7.33 10.19
CA ALA A 40 1.72 -6.94 9.08
C ALA A 40 2.44 -7.06 7.73
N TYR A 41 3.70 -6.63 7.64
CA TYR A 41 4.47 -6.76 6.39
C TYR A 41 4.81 -8.20 6.05
N ILE A 42 5.15 -9.05 7.03
CA ILE A 42 5.38 -10.48 6.78
C ILE A 42 4.12 -11.13 6.18
N ILE A 43 2.96 -10.83 6.76
CA ILE A 43 1.67 -11.36 6.26
C ILE A 43 1.36 -10.78 4.87
N CYS A 44 1.54 -9.47 4.68
CA CYS A 44 1.34 -8.78 3.41
C CYS A 44 2.15 -9.43 2.29
N PHE A 45 3.47 -9.54 2.47
CA PHE A 45 4.35 -10.12 1.44
C PHE A 45 4.10 -11.62 1.23
N GLY A 46 3.75 -12.37 2.28
CA GLY A 46 3.36 -13.77 2.13
C GLY A 46 2.10 -13.95 1.29
N LEU A 47 1.09 -13.11 1.51
CA LEU A 47 -0.15 -13.09 0.72
C LEU A 47 0.09 -12.60 -0.71
N LEU A 48 0.93 -11.59 -0.90
CA LEU A 48 1.32 -11.08 -2.20
C LEU A 48 2.04 -12.15 -3.03
N GLN A 49 3.02 -12.84 -2.43
CA GLN A 49 3.71 -13.96 -3.05
C GLN A 49 2.73 -15.06 -3.48
N TYR A 50 1.69 -15.31 -2.67
CA TYR A 50 0.67 -16.29 -3.01
C TYR A 50 -0.23 -15.81 -4.17
N ALA A 51 -0.57 -14.52 -4.21
CA ALA A 51 -1.32 -13.91 -5.31
C ALA A 51 -0.55 -14.00 -6.65
N MET A 52 0.78 -13.86 -6.62
CA MET A 52 1.65 -14.00 -7.79
C MET A 52 1.68 -15.41 -8.39
N LYS A 53 1.23 -16.45 -7.67
CA LYS A 53 1.04 -17.79 -8.26
C LYS A 53 -0.15 -17.87 -9.21
N PHE A 54 -1.03 -16.87 -9.17
CA PHE A 54 -2.31 -16.88 -9.87
C PHE A 54 -2.46 -15.78 -10.91
N PHE A 55 -1.70 -14.70 -10.77
CA PHE A 55 -1.73 -13.53 -11.63
C PHE A 55 -0.30 -13.19 -12.06
N GLU A 56 -0.17 -12.58 -13.23
CA GLU A 56 1.10 -12.07 -13.70
C GLU A 56 1.64 -10.99 -12.76
N LEU A 57 2.97 -10.95 -12.62
CA LEU A 57 3.67 -10.02 -11.75
C LEU A 57 3.25 -8.56 -12.03
N GLY A 58 3.17 -8.15 -13.30
CA GLY A 58 2.75 -6.81 -13.67
C GLY A 58 1.35 -6.44 -13.18
N THR A 59 0.39 -7.37 -13.30
CA THR A 59 -0.98 -7.15 -12.83
C THR A 59 -1.05 -7.06 -11.30
N VAL A 60 -0.35 -7.95 -10.59
CA VAL A 60 -0.29 -7.94 -9.12
C VAL A 60 0.29 -6.62 -8.62
N TYR A 61 1.44 -6.21 -9.13
CA TYR A 61 2.10 -4.98 -8.69
C TYR A 61 1.30 -3.72 -9.06
N ALA A 62 0.68 -3.68 -10.24
CA ALA A 62 -0.15 -2.55 -10.64
C ALA A 62 -1.33 -2.34 -9.68
N ILE A 63 -2.05 -3.42 -9.34
CA ILE A 63 -3.21 -3.34 -8.44
C ILE A 63 -2.78 -3.08 -7.00
N TRP A 64 -1.78 -3.82 -6.52
CA TRP A 64 -1.25 -3.68 -5.16
C TRP A 64 -0.76 -2.25 -4.91
N SER A 65 0.08 -1.72 -5.80
CA SER A 65 0.59 -0.35 -5.70
C SER A 65 -0.52 0.69 -5.88
N GLY A 66 -1.40 0.53 -6.88
CA GLY A 66 -2.45 1.50 -7.17
C GLY A 66 -3.45 1.67 -6.02
N ILE A 67 -3.98 0.55 -5.52
CA ILE A 67 -4.96 0.57 -4.43
C ILE A 67 -4.28 0.94 -3.11
N GLY A 68 -3.11 0.38 -2.81
CA GLY A 68 -2.35 0.66 -1.58
C GLY A 68 -2.06 2.16 -1.43
N ILE A 69 -1.49 2.79 -2.47
CA ILE A 69 -1.19 4.23 -2.48
C ILE A 69 -2.46 5.07 -2.33
N SER A 70 -3.55 4.70 -3.04
CA SER A 70 -4.81 5.45 -2.97
C SER A 70 -5.40 5.45 -1.56
N ILE A 71 -5.44 4.29 -0.91
CA ILE A 71 -5.94 4.16 0.47
C ILE A 71 -5.02 4.88 1.45
N LEU A 72 -3.70 4.74 1.30
CA LEU A 72 -2.72 5.42 2.16
C LEU A 72 -2.80 6.94 2.04
N ALA A 73 -3.06 7.47 0.86
CA ALA A 73 -3.26 8.92 0.67
C ALA A 73 -4.51 9.41 1.41
N ILE A 74 -5.61 8.65 1.35
CA ILE A 74 -6.86 8.96 2.07
C ILE A 74 -6.63 8.90 3.58
N ILE A 75 -5.99 7.84 4.08
CA ILE A 75 -5.66 7.69 5.51
C ILE A 75 -4.70 8.80 5.96
N GLY A 76 -3.71 9.15 5.13
CA GLY A 76 -2.80 10.28 5.36
C GLY A 76 -3.57 11.57 5.66
N TYR A 77 -4.58 11.87 4.82
CA TYR A 77 -5.44 13.03 5.03
C TYR A 77 -6.20 12.97 6.35
N PHE A 78 -6.99 11.91 6.55
CA PHE A 78 -7.98 11.83 7.60
C PHE A 78 -7.37 11.53 8.97
N ALA A 79 -6.40 10.62 9.03
CA ALA A 79 -5.84 10.13 10.29
C ALA A 79 -4.63 10.96 10.76
N PHE A 80 -3.85 11.54 9.84
CA PHE A 80 -2.61 12.25 10.18
C PHE A 80 -2.65 13.75 9.89
N GLY A 81 -3.74 14.25 9.30
CA GLY A 81 -3.89 15.67 8.98
C GLY A 81 -2.85 16.16 7.96
N ASP A 82 -2.33 15.26 7.13
CA ASP A 82 -1.36 15.62 6.09
C ASP A 82 -1.98 16.66 5.15
N SER A 83 -1.33 17.81 5.00
CA SER A 83 -1.83 18.88 4.13
C SER A 83 -1.96 18.41 2.69
N PHE A 84 -3.17 18.50 2.14
CA PHE A 84 -3.44 18.34 0.71
C PHE A 84 -3.02 19.62 -0.01
N SER A 85 -1.71 19.78 -0.21
CA SER A 85 -1.23 20.80 -1.15
C SER A 85 -1.63 20.39 -2.57
N ALA A 86 -2.04 21.35 -3.39
CA ALA A 86 -2.36 21.13 -4.81
C ALA A 86 -1.20 20.41 -5.54
N LEU A 87 0.04 20.66 -5.13
CA LEU A 87 1.22 19.97 -5.64
C LEU A 87 1.23 18.48 -5.29
N LYS A 88 0.84 18.11 -4.06
CA LYS A 88 0.79 16.72 -3.58
C LYS A 88 -0.26 15.91 -4.34
N ILE A 89 -1.42 16.52 -4.61
CA ILE A 89 -2.48 15.93 -5.44
C ILE A 89 -1.99 15.74 -6.89
N GLY A 90 -1.35 16.76 -7.47
CA GLY A 90 -0.76 16.67 -8.81
C GLY A 90 0.29 15.58 -8.92
N SER A 91 1.15 15.41 -7.91
CA SER A 91 2.14 14.33 -7.87
C SER A 91 1.48 12.95 -7.75
N ILE A 92 0.45 12.78 -6.92
CA ILE A 92 -0.30 11.51 -6.83
C ILE A 92 -0.94 11.17 -8.17
N ALA A 93 -1.55 12.16 -8.85
CA ALA A 93 -2.13 11.97 -10.18
C ALA A 93 -1.07 11.52 -11.21
N LEU A 94 0.13 12.10 -11.15
CA LEU A 94 1.25 11.71 -12.03
C LEU A 94 1.74 10.29 -11.76
N ILE A 95 1.79 9.86 -10.48
CA ILE A 95 2.10 8.48 -10.09
C ILE A 95 1.05 7.52 -10.67
N ILE A 96 -0.24 7.84 -10.51
CA ILE A 96 -1.34 7.03 -11.05
C ILE A 96 -1.24 6.93 -12.58
N LEU A 97 -0.96 8.02 -13.28
CA LEU A 97 -0.73 8.01 -14.73
C LEU A 97 0.47 7.14 -15.12
N GLY A 98 1.56 7.19 -14.35
CA GLY A 98 2.71 6.30 -14.54
C GLY A 98 2.35 4.82 -14.37
N ILE A 99 1.55 4.48 -13.35
CA ILE A 99 1.06 3.12 -13.12
C ILE A 99 0.19 2.64 -14.28
N ILE A 100 -0.73 3.49 -14.76
CA ILE A 100 -1.58 3.18 -15.92
C ILE A 100 -0.73 2.96 -17.17
N GLY A 101 0.25 3.84 -17.44
CA GLY A 101 1.17 3.70 -18.56
C GLY A 101 1.99 2.41 -18.51
N LEU A 102 2.50 2.03 -17.33
CA LEU A 102 3.21 0.76 -17.11
C LEU A 102 2.28 -0.45 -17.29
N ASN A 103 1.05 -0.38 -16.79
CA ASN A 103 0.07 -1.44 -16.94
C ASN A 103 -0.32 -1.64 -18.41
N MET A 104 -0.48 -0.56 -19.18
CA MET A 104 -0.75 -0.61 -20.62
C MET A 104 0.46 -1.05 -21.44
N SER A 105 1.68 -0.69 -21.03
CA SER A 105 2.91 -1.12 -21.69
C SER A 105 3.26 -2.58 -21.42
N GLY A 106 2.75 -3.16 -20.32
CA GLY A 106 2.96 -4.56 -19.94
C GLY A 106 2.03 -5.55 -20.62
N ALA A 107 1.21 -5.12 -21.59
CA ALA A 107 0.41 -6.00 -22.44
C ALA A 107 1.26 -6.60 -23.59
N HIS A 108 2.21 -7.45 -23.23
CA HIS A 108 2.76 -8.51 -24.08
C HIS A 108 3.37 -9.64 -23.25
#